data_AF-A0A948B8C2-F1
#
_entry.id   AF-A0A948B8C2-F1
#
_cell.length_a   1.000
_cell.length_b   1.000
_cell.length_c   1.000
_cell.angle_alpha   90.00
_cell.angle_beta   90.00
_cell.angle_gamma   90.00
#
_symmetry.space_group_name_H-M   'P 1'
#
loop_
_entity.id
_entity.type
_entity.pdbx_description
1 polymer ?
#
loop_
_entity_poly.entity_id
_entity_poly.type
_entity_poly.pdbx_seq_one_letter_code
_entity_poly.pdbx_strand_id
1 'polypeptide(L)'
;MNKSRTRFLITLIAVIVIAAVGYFWWQQSQINPYGQREIVTWVDRGLDDDVKQYFLDEIETQKQALTDSEAAGQADISIILQLGNLYYQMGELATSIEYYDRILKDHSTDAPALENKGQSLYEMGDFAGAEQNWLKALESNQYELTYIRLAKIYNEDLPERQAEVKDLMETAIVNLGQQKSLLLILGHWYRDNGYVDEAISHYEIVLKLDPGNKDVQKEIDRLREQKNRELQRQIKD
;
A
#
# COMPACT_ATOMS: atom_id res chain seq x y z
N MET A 1 -54.52 -23.77 13.18
CA MET A 1 -53.71 -22.56 12.94
C MET A 1 -53.99 -22.08 11.51
N ASN A 2 -54.44 -20.83 11.31
CA ASN A 2 -54.94 -20.35 10.02
C ASN A 2 -53.78 -20.18 9.01
N LYS A 3 -53.79 -20.98 7.92
CA LYS A 3 -52.74 -20.95 6.86
C LYS A 3 -52.49 -19.54 6.30
N SER A 4 -53.50 -18.67 6.29
CA SER A 4 -53.37 -17.27 5.88
C SER A 4 -52.53 -16.46 6.87
N ARG A 5 -52.72 -16.65 8.19
CA ARG A 5 -51.92 -15.99 9.23
C ARG A 5 -50.47 -16.46 9.20
N THR A 6 -50.23 -17.76 8.96
CA THR A 6 -48.87 -18.31 8.86
C THR A 6 -48.13 -17.77 7.64
N ARG A 7 -48.78 -17.67 6.47
CA ARG A 7 -48.18 -17.05 5.28
C ARG A 7 -47.86 -15.58 5.50
N PHE A 8 -48.79 -14.83 6.10
CA PHE A 8 -48.58 -13.42 6.44
C PHE A 8 -47.37 -13.24 7.38
N LEU A 9 -47.25 -14.07 8.42
CA LEU A 9 -46.13 -14.00 9.37
C LEU A 9 -44.78 -14.28 8.70
N ILE A 10 -44.72 -15.27 7.81
CA ILE A 10 -43.50 -15.62 7.08
C ILE A 10 -43.07 -14.47 6.15
N THR A 11 -44.01 -13.88 5.41
CA THR A 11 -43.72 -12.73 4.55
C THR A 11 -43.25 -11.53 5.36
N LEU A 12 -43.87 -11.26 6.51
CA LEU A 12 -43.48 -10.17 7.40
C LEU A 12 -42.04 -10.36 7.94
N ILE A 13 -41.69 -11.58 8.36
CA ILE A 13 -40.34 -11.90 8.81
C ILE A 13 -39.33 -11.75 7.68
N ALA A 14 -39.64 -12.23 6.47
CA ALA A 14 -38.75 -12.10 5.32
C ALA A 14 -38.46 -10.62 4.96
N VAL A 15 -39.48 -9.75 5.01
CA VAL A 15 -39.32 -8.32 4.78
C VAL A 15 -38.43 -7.68 5.85
N ILE A 16 -38.62 -8.03 7.12
CA ILE A 16 -37.78 -7.52 8.23
C ILE A 16 -36.33 -7.96 8.05
N VAL A 17 -36.08 -9.21 7.66
CA VAL A 17 -34.72 -9.72 7.41
C VAL A 17 -34.06 -9.00 6.23
N ILE A 18 -34.78 -8.82 5.11
CA ILE A 18 -34.24 -8.09 3.96
C ILE A 18 -33.94 -6.63 4.34
N ALA A 19 -34.82 -5.98 5.09
CA ALA A 19 -34.59 -4.61 5.57
C ALA A 19 -33.40 -4.53 6.53
N ALA A 20 -33.24 -5.50 7.43
CA ALA A 20 -32.12 -5.56 8.37
C ALA A 20 -30.79 -5.82 7.65
N VAL A 21 -30.77 -6.72 6.68
CA VAL A 21 -29.59 -6.99 5.84
C VAL A 21 -29.27 -5.76 4.98
N GLY A 22 -30.25 -5.16 4.31
CA GLY A 22 -30.05 -3.93 3.55
C GLY A 22 -29.56 -2.78 4.41
N TYR A 23 -30.09 -2.62 5.62
CA TYR A 23 -29.63 -1.63 6.59
C TYR A 23 -28.21 -1.93 7.11
N PHE A 24 -27.88 -3.20 7.32
CA PHE A 24 -26.53 -3.62 7.70
C PHE A 24 -25.51 -3.32 6.60
N TRP A 25 -25.80 -3.67 5.34
CA TRP A 25 -24.95 -3.33 4.19
C TRP A 25 -24.89 -1.82 3.93
N TRP A 26 -26.00 -1.10 4.11
CA TRP A 26 -26.02 0.36 4.02
C TRP A 26 -25.17 0.98 5.13
N GLN A 27 -25.31 0.55 6.39
CA GLN A 27 -24.42 0.97 7.47
C GLN A 27 -22.96 0.63 7.17
N GLN A 28 -22.67 -0.58 6.67
CA GLN A 28 -21.31 -0.97 6.32
C GLN A 28 -20.74 -0.15 5.16
N SER A 29 -21.57 0.28 4.20
CA SER A 29 -21.17 1.22 3.15
C SER A 29 -20.94 2.65 3.65
N GLN A 30 -21.53 3.01 4.80
CA GLN A 30 -21.25 4.27 5.51
C GLN A 30 -20.03 4.15 6.43
N ILE A 31 -19.65 2.93 6.84
CA ILE A 31 -18.38 2.65 7.49
C ILE A 31 -17.33 2.71 6.39
N ASN A 32 -16.82 3.91 6.14
CA ASN A 32 -15.52 4.10 5.54
C ASN A 32 -14.48 3.73 6.61
N PRO A 33 -13.83 2.55 6.57
CA PRO A 33 -12.88 2.15 7.61
C PRO A 33 -11.65 3.08 7.66
N TYR A 34 -11.51 3.99 6.69
CA TYR A 34 -10.33 4.84 6.46
C TYR A 34 -10.44 6.26 7.04
N GLY A 35 -11.36 6.49 7.99
CA GLY A 35 -11.31 7.62 8.93
C GLY A 35 -10.84 8.98 8.39
N GLN A 36 -11.71 9.70 7.69
CA GLN A 36 -11.71 11.17 7.55
C GLN A 36 -10.34 11.89 7.48
N ARG A 37 -9.47 11.51 6.53
CA ARG A 37 -8.60 12.50 5.89
C ARG A 37 -9.31 12.97 4.63
N GLU A 38 -9.41 14.29 4.45
CA GLU A 38 -9.92 14.84 3.20
C GLU A 38 -9.04 14.32 2.07
N ILE A 39 -9.64 13.70 1.05
CA ILE A 39 -8.90 13.22 -0.11
C ILE A 39 -8.32 14.45 -0.80
N VAL A 40 -7.01 14.61 -0.71
CA VAL A 40 -6.33 15.74 -1.36
C VAL A 40 -6.14 15.43 -2.83
N THR A 41 -6.36 16.42 -3.70
CA THR A 41 -6.08 16.28 -5.14
C THR A 41 -4.73 16.84 -5.54
N TRP A 42 -4.12 17.60 -4.62
CA TRP A 42 -2.83 18.26 -4.79
C TRP A 42 -2.06 18.31 -3.48
N VAL A 43 -0.73 18.25 -3.55
CA VAL A 43 0.18 18.41 -2.41
C VAL A 43 1.24 19.48 -2.69
N ASP A 44 1.50 20.35 -1.72
CA ASP A 44 2.59 21.31 -1.83
C ASP A 44 3.94 20.60 -1.72
N ARG A 45 4.71 20.68 -2.80
CA ARG A 45 6.05 20.09 -2.91
C ARG A 45 7.15 21.06 -2.46
N GLY A 46 6.81 22.30 -2.13
CA GLY A 46 7.77 23.33 -1.72
C GLY A 46 8.75 23.70 -2.84
N LEU A 47 8.33 23.59 -4.10
CA LEU A 47 9.16 23.91 -5.26
C LEU A 47 9.30 25.44 -5.37
N ASP A 48 10.52 25.90 -5.62
CA ASP A 48 10.74 27.29 -6.02
C ASP A 48 10.22 27.55 -7.44
N ASP A 49 10.10 28.83 -7.79
CA ASP A 49 9.51 29.26 -9.07
C ASP A 49 10.32 28.77 -10.28
N ASP A 50 11.64 28.67 -10.17
CA ASP A 50 12.51 28.21 -11.26
C ASP A 50 12.31 26.71 -11.52
N VAL A 51 12.25 25.90 -10.45
CA VAL A 51 11.96 24.47 -10.54
C VAL A 51 10.54 24.22 -11.03
N LYS A 52 9.58 25.01 -10.58
CA LYS A 52 8.19 24.93 -11.07
C LYS A 52 8.12 25.24 -12.56
N GLN A 53 8.83 26.26 -13.02
CA GLN A 53 8.88 26.61 -14.44
C GLN A 53 9.53 25.51 -15.27
N TYR A 54 10.60 24.88 -14.78
CA TYR A 54 11.22 23.73 -15.43
C TYR A 54 10.20 22.59 -15.65
N PHE A 55 9.42 22.23 -14.62
CA PHE A 55 8.40 21.19 -14.78
C PHE A 55 7.31 21.58 -15.78
N LEU A 56 6.88 22.84 -15.79
CA LEU A 56 5.88 23.33 -16.75
C LEU A 56 6.39 23.25 -18.20
N ASP A 57 7.65 23.64 -18.44
CA ASP A 57 8.28 23.57 -19.76
C ASP A 57 8.44 22.12 -20.25
N GLU A 58 8.82 21.21 -19.35
CA GLU A 58 8.90 19.77 -19.66
C GLU A 58 7.52 19.17 -19.92
N ILE A 59 6.51 19.52 -19.14
CA ILE A 59 5.13 19.06 -19.37
C ILE A 59 4.64 19.52 -20.74
N GLU A 60 4.89 20.77 -21.13
CA GLU A 60 4.48 21.28 -22.44
C GLU A 60 5.20 20.55 -23.58
N THR A 61 6.51 20.34 -23.44
CA THR A 61 7.32 19.58 -24.39
C THR A 61 6.75 18.17 -24.58
N GLN A 62 6.41 17.50 -23.48
CA GLN A 62 5.89 16.14 -23.52
C GLN A 62 4.44 16.05 -24.03
N LYS A 63 3.61 17.06 -23.78
CA LYS A 63 2.28 17.17 -24.38
C LYS A 63 2.36 17.32 -25.90
N GLN A 64 3.30 18.13 -26.39
CA GLN A 64 3.53 18.26 -27.83
C GLN A 64 4.01 16.93 -28.42
N ALA A 65 4.99 16.28 -27.79
CA ALA A 65 5.48 14.98 -28.24
C ALA A 65 4.37 13.90 -28.26
N LEU A 66 3.49 13.90 -27.26
CA LEU A 66 2.34 13.00 -27.22
C LEU A 66 1.36 13.28 -28.37
N THR A 67 1.08 14.56 -28.64
CA THR A 67 0.21 14.99 -29.75
C THR A 67 0.77 14.51 -31.09
N ASP A 68 2.07 14.66 -31.31
CA ASP A 68 2.74 14.22 -32.53
C ASP A 68 2.70 12.68 -32.67
N SER A 69 2.92 11.96 -31.57
CA SER A 69 2.81 10.49 -31.51
C SER A 69 1.39 10.01 -31.84
N GLU A 70 0.37 10.63 -31.24
CA GLU A 70 -1.03 10.30 -31.48
C GLU A 70 -1.43 10.58 -32.93
N ALA A 71 -0.95 11.69 -33.52
CA ALA A 71 -1.16 12.00 -34.94
C ALA A 71 -0.48 10.98 -35.87
N ALA A 72 0.63 10.37 -35.45
CA ALA A 72 1.28 9.27 -36.16
C ALA A 72 0.54 7.92 -36.02
N GLY A 73 -0.55 7.87 -35.25
CA GLY A 73 -1.46 6.73 -35.14
C GLY A 73 -1.17 5.78 -33.98
N GLN A 74 -0.23 6.11 -33.08
CA GLN A 74 0.04 5.34 -31.87
C GLN A 74 0.42 6.27 -30.72
N ALA A 75 -0.34 6.25 -29.63
CA ALA A 75 0.05 6.94 -28.42
C ALA A 75 1.22 6.20 -27.76
N ASP A 76 2.34 6.90 -27.55
CA ASP A 76 3.49 6.33 -26.85
C ASP A 76 3.24 6.31 -25.34
N ILE A 77 3.07 5.10 -24.81
CA ILE A 77 2.83 4.84 -23.39
C ILE A 77 3.93 5.44 -22.51
N SER A 78 5.18 5.48 -23.00
CA SER A 78 6.30 6.03 -22.23
C SER A 78 6.15 7.54 -22.01
N ILE A 79 5.63 8.26 -23.00
CA ILE A 79 5.35 9.71 -22.89
C ILE A 79 4.17 9.94 -21.92
N ILE A 80 3.12 9.13 -22.00
CA ILE A 80 1.98 9.20 -21.08
C ILE A 80 2.44 8.95 -19.63
N LEU A 81 3.32 7.96 -19.41
CA LEU A 81 3.88 7.65 -18.10
C LEU A 81 4.74 8.80 -17.57
N GLN A 82 5.57 9.40 -18.43
CA GLN A 82 6.39 10.56 -18.09
C GLN A 82 5.54 11.77 -17.69
N LEU A 83 4.47 12.07 -18.43
CA LEU A 83 3.53 13.14 -18.08
C LEU A 83 2.90 12.88 -16.71
N GLY A 84 2.41 11.66 -16.44
CA GLY A 84 1.88 11.31 -15.12
C GLY A 84 2.91 11.53 -14.01
N ASN A 85 4.17 11.15 -14.23
CA ASN A 85 5.25 11.34 -13.26
C ASN A 85 5.59 12.82 -13.03
N LEU A 86 5.61 13.64 -14.07
CA LEU A 86 5.84 15.09 -13.96
C LEU A 86 4.72 15.75 -13.15
N TYR A 87 3.46 15.41 -13.42
CA TYR A 87 2.33 15.89 -12.63
C TYR A 87 2.41 15.43 -11.16
N TYR A 88 2.76 14.17 -10.91
CA TYR A 88 3.00 13.67 -9.55
C TYR A 88 4.11 14.46 -8.85
N GLN A 89 5.24 14.74 -9.53
CA GLN A 89 6.36 15.52 -9.00
C GLN A 89 5.98 16.99 -8.71
N MET A 90 5.06 17.57 -9.49
CA MET A 90 4.47 18.87 -9.21
C MET A 90 3.44 18.86 -8.08
N GLY A 91 3.09 17.68 -7.57
CA GLY A 91 2.08 17.49 -6.54
C GLY A 91 0.65 17.41 -7.07
N GLU A 92 0.44 17.46 -8.39
CA GLU A 92 -0.88 17.36 -9.04
C GLU A 92 -1.34 15.89 -9.10
N LEU A 93 -1.73 15.34 -7.95
CA LEU A 93 -2.03 13.91 -7.76
C LEU A 93 -3.24 13.44 -8.57
N ALA A 94 -4.29 14.24 -8.67
CA ALA A 94 -5.46 13.87 -9.48
C ALA A 94 -5.08 13.76 -10.97
N THR A 95 -4.30 14.74 -11.46
CA THR A 95 -3.85 14.76 -12.86
C THR A 95 -2.88 13.61 -13.16
N SER A 96 -1.97 13.26 -12.24
CA SER A 96 -1.08 12.11 -12.44
C SER A 96 -1.87 10.81 -12.62
N ILE A 97 -2.93 10.60 -11.82
CA ILE A 97 -3.83 9.45 -11.94
C ILE A 97 -4.53 9.40 -13.29
N GLU A 98 -5.00 10.54 -13.82
CA GLU A 98 -5.63 10.58 -15.16
C GLU A 98 -4.67 10.05 -16.24
N TYR A 99 -3.39 10.44 -16.19
CA TYR A 99 -2.39 9.92 -17.12
C TYR A 99 -2.09 8.43 -16.92
N TYR A 100 -1.98 7.96 -15.67
CA TYR A 100 -1.81 6.53 -15.42
C TYR A 100 -3.03 5.72 -15.89
N ASP A 101 -4.24 6.23 -15.68
CA ASP A 101 -5.47 5.57 -16.14
C ASP A 101 -5.60 5.49 -17.66
N ARG A 102 -5.02 6.45 -18.39
CA ARG A 102 -4.90 6.33 -19.85
C ARG A 102 -4.08 5.12 -20.27
N ILE A 103 -2.98 4.82 -19.56
CA ILE A 103 -2.17 3.62 -19.82
C ILE A 103 -2.97 2.37 -19.46
N LEU A 104 -3.55 2.35 -18.27
CA LEU A 104 -4.25 1.20 -17.71
C LEU A 104 -5.54 0.84 -18.45
N LYS A 105 -6.10 1.77 -19.23
CA LYS A 105 -7.24 1.51 -20.11
C LYS A 105 -6.97 0.39 -21.12
N ASP A 106 -5.79 0.42 -21.75
CA ASP A 106 -5.41 -0.54 -22.80
C ASP A 106 -4.36 -1.54 -22.29
N HIS A 107 -3.59 -1.16 -21.26
CA HIS A 107 -2.55 -1.97 -20.61
C HIS A 107 -2.87 -2.16 -19.14
N SER A 108 -3.97 -2.85 -18.85
CA SER A 108 -4.53 -2.95 -17.49
C SER A 108 -3.62 -3.56 -16.41
N THR A 109 -2.51 -4.19 -16.83
CA THR A 109 -1.50 -4.83 -15.98
C THR A 109 -0.12 -4.18 -16.12
N ASP A 110 -0.05 -2.95 -16.64
CA ASP A 110 1.19 -2.19 -16.70
C ASP A 110 1.69 -1.87 -15.28
N ALA A 111 2.74 -2.57 -14.84
CA ALA A 111 3.24 -2.46 -13.48
C ALA A 111 3.71 -1.04 -13.13
N PRO A 112 4.47 -0.30 -13.98
CA PRO A 112 4.84 1.08 -13.68
C PRO A 112 3.65 2.03 -13.48
N ALA A 113 2.63 1.96 -14.33
CA ALA A 113 1.44 2.80 -14.18
C ALA A 113 0.64 2.44 -12.91
N LEU A 114 0.50 1.15 -12.59
CA LEU A 114 -0.14 0.69 -11.35
C LEU A 114 0.64 1.14 -10.11
N GLU A 115 1.97 1.01 -10.11
CA GLU A 115 2.85 1.48 -9.03
C GLU A 115 2.65 2.97 -8.75
N ASN A 116 2.71 3.79 -9.80
CA ASN A 116 2.67 5.23 -9.67
C ASN A 116 1.26 5.76 -9.37
N LYS A 117 0.22 5.09 -9.89
CA LYS A 117 -1.16 5.34 -9.49
C LYS A 117 -1.36 5.01 -8.01
N GLY A 118 -0.88 3.86 -7.55
CA GLY A 118 -0.94 3.48 -6.14
C GLY A 118 -0.24 4.49 -5.23
N GLN A 119 0.94 4.97 -5.64
CA GLN A 119 1.66 6.03 -4.93
C GLN A 119 0.91 7.37 -4.90
N SER A 120 0.28 7.77 -6.00
CA SER A 120 -0.54 8.98 -6.04
C SER A 120 -1.73 8.85 -5.09
N LEU A 121 -2.46 7.73 -5.14
CA LEU A 121 -3.59 7.43 -4.24
C LEU A 121 -3.19 7.42 -2.77
N TYR A 122 -2.01 6.87 -2.44
CA TYR A 122 -1.47 6.89 -1.08
C TYR A 122 -1.30 8.32 -0.57
N GLU A 123 -0.72 9.22 -1.39
CA GLU A 123 -0.55 10.63 -1.02
C GLU A 123 -1.88 11.39 -0.97
N MET A 124 -2.88 10.96 -1.75
CA MET A 124 -4.24 11.48 -1.65
C MET A 124 -4.96 11.02 -0.37
N GLY A 125 -4.42 10.01 0.34
CA GLY A 125 -5.06 9.37 1.50
C GLY A 125 -6.04 8.25 1.14
N ASP A 126 -6.15 7.88 -0.14
CA ASP A 126 -6.91 6.70 -0.58
C ASP A 126 -6.06 5.44 -0.45
N PHE A 127 -5.97 4.95 0.79
CA PHE A 127 -5.14 3.79 1.13
C PHE A 127 -5.63 2.48 0.52
N ALA A 128 -6.96 2.30 0.40
CA ALA A 128 -7.53 1.13 -0.24
C ALA A 128 -7.23 1.11 -1.74
N GLY A 129 -7.38 2.26 -2.40
CA GLY A 129 -7.00 2.41 -3.81
C GLY A 129 -5.51 2.18 -4.02
N ALA A 130 -4.65 2.69 -3.12
CA ALA A 130 -3.22 2.46 -3.17
C ALA A 130 -2.86 0.97 -3.08
N GLU A 131 -3.40 0.30 -2.06
CA GLU A 131 -3.24 -1.14 -1.85
C GLU A 131 -3.66 -1.94 -3.09
N GLN A 132 -4.86 -1.67 -3.63
CA GLN A 132 -5.39 -2.40 -4.78
C GLN A 132 -4.46 -2.29 -6.00
N ASN A 133 -3.94 -1.09 -6.28
CA ASN A 133 -3.08 -0.87 -7.43
C ASN A 133 -1.69 -1.51 -7.23
N TRP A 134 -1.12 -1.45 -6.03
CA TRP A 134 0.16 -2.10 -5.71
C TRP A 134 0.07 -3.63 -5.73
N LEU A 135 -1.00 -4.21 -5.20
CA LEU A 135 -1.22 -5.66 -5.30
C LEU A 135 -1.35 -6.10 -6.76
N LYS A 136 -2.09 -5.34 -7.58
CA LYS A 136 -2.20 -5.61 -9.02
C LYS A 136 -0.87 -5.44 -9.76
N ALA A 137 -0.04 -4.47 -9.35
CA ALA A 137 1.30 -4.31 -9.92
C ALA A 137 2.17 -5.56 -9.65
N LEU A 138 2.10 -6.10 -8.43
CA LEU A 138 2.80 -7.33 -8.04
C LEU A 138 2.37 -8.56 -8.84
N GLU A 139 1.13 -8.66 -9.31
CA GLU A 139 0.71 -9.75 -10.21
C GLU A 139 1.54 -9.79 -11.51
N SER A 140 2.06 -8.63 -11.95
CA SER A 140 2.79 -8.48 -13.20
C SER A 140 4.29 -8.40 -13.01
N ASN A 141 4.75 -7.66 -12.00
CA ASN A 141 6.16 -7.57 -11.68
C ASN A 141 6.39 -7.42 -10.17
N GLN A 142 7.33 -8.21 -9.66
CA GLN A 142 7.63 -8.32 -8.24
C GLN A 142 8.74 -7.32 -7.91
N TYR A 143 8.40 -6.23 -7.22
CA TYR A 143 9.37 -5.23 -6.78
C TYR A 143 9.44 -5.15 -5.26
N GLU A 144 10.68 -5.11 -4.74
CA GLU A 144 10.95 -4.93 -3.32
C GLU A 144 10.27 -3.67 -2.75
N LEU A 145 10.33 -2.56 -3.50
CA LEU A 145 9.74 -1.29 -3.10
C LEU A 145 8.22 -1.39 -2.88
N THR A 146 7.51 -2.16 -3.71
CA THR A 146 6.06 -2.35 -3.61
C THR A 146 5.69 -3.11 -2.34
N TYR A 147 6.44 -4.16 -2.02
CA TYR A 147 6.28 -4.88 -0.76
C TYR A 147 6.52 -3.98 0.45
N ILE A 148 7.55 -3.12 0.40
CA ILE A 148 7.83 -2.14 1.46
C ILE A 148 6.67 -1.15 1.60
N ARG A 149 6.12 -0.65 0.49
CA ARG A 149 4.94 0.25 0.48
C ARG A 149 3.70 -0.40 1.10
N LEU A 150 3.41 -1.64 0.74
CA LEU A 150 2.30 -2.41 1.32
C LEU A 150 2.54 -2.72 2.82
N ALA A 151 3.77 -3.06 3.21
CA ALA A 151 4.06 -3.24 4.63
C ALA A 151 3.90 -1.92 5.42
N LYS A 152 4.29 -0.78 4.82
CA LYS A 152 4.12 0.53 5.44
C LYS A 152 2.64 0.85 5.64
N ILE A 153 1.82 0.72 4.59
CA ILE A 153 0.39 1.04 4.68
C ILE A 153 -0.33 0.15 5.70
N TYR A 154 0.03 -1.14 5.81
CA TYR A 154 -0.53 -2.05 6.82
C TYR A 154 -0.10 -1.74 8.26
N ASN A 155 1.08 -1.17 8.45
CA ASN A 155 1.56 -0.84 9.80
C ASN A 155 1.09 0.54 10.27
N GLU A 156 0.98 1.52 9.37
CA GLU A 156 0.76 2.92 9.72
C GLU A 156 -0.69 3.38 9.49
N ASP A 157 -1.30 2.92 8.39
CA ASP A 157 -2.54 3.49 7.89
C ASP A 157 -3.73 2.50 7.95
N LEU A 158 -3.46 1.19 7.95
CA LEU A 158 -4.44 0.09 7.95
C LEU A 158 -4.18 -0.93 9.08
N PRO A 159 -4.39 -0.58 10.37
CA PRO A 159 -4.02 -1.42 11.50
C PRO A 159 -4.72 -2.79 11.51
N GLU A 160 -5.91 -2.93 10.93
CA GLU A 160 -6.61 -4.20 10.77
C GLU A 160 -5.85 -5.19 9.87
N ARG A 161 -4.98 -4.69 8.99
CA ARG A 161 -4.13 -5.47 8.08
C ARG A 161 -2.78 -5.83 8.69
N GLN A 162 -2.44 -5.34 9.88
CA GLN A 162 -1.10 -5.47 10.46
C GLN A 162 -0.64 -6.94 10.59
N ALA A 163 -1.58 -7.86 10.84
CA ALA A 163 -1.29 -9.29 10.90
C ALA A 163 -0.81 -9.88 9.56
N GLU A 164 -1.18 -9.27 8.42
CA GLU A 164 -0.85 -9.73 7.08
C GLU A 164 0.60 -9.39 6.68
N VAL A 165 1.26 -8.47 7.39
CA VAL A 165 2.64 -8.03 7.09
C VAL A 165 3.63 -9.20 7.10
N LYS A 166 3.46 -10.17 8.00
CA LYS A 166 4.31 -11.37 8.06
C LYS A 166 4.27 -12.12 6.73
N ASP A 167 3.07 -12.51 6.30
CA ASP A 167 2.88 -13.34 5.12
C ASP A 167 3.26 -12.57 3.84
N LEU A 168 3.03 -11.25 3.82
CA LEU A 168 3.49 -10.35 2.77
C LEU A 168 5.03 -10.36 2.64
N MET A 169 5.76 -10.24 3.75
CA MET A 169 7.23 -10.26 3.73
C MET A 169 7.80 -11.65 3.43
N GLU A 170 7.18 -12.72 3.94
CA GLU A 170 7.59 -14.09 3.61
C GLU A 170 7.43 -14.36 2.11
N THR A 171 6.32 -13.92 1.51
CA THR A 171 6.09 -13.99 0.06
C THR A 171 7.18 -13.21 -0.70
N ALA A 172 7.48 -11.99 -0.25
CA ALA A 172 8.52 -11.17 -0.87
C ALA A 172 9.91 -11.84 -0.82
N ILE A 173 10.28 -12.44 0.32
CA ILE A 173 11.56 -13.13 0.51
C ILE A 173 11.65 -14.38 -0.37
N VAL A 174 10.56 -15.12 -0.55
CA VAL A 174 10.51 -16.27 -1.46
C VAL A 174 10.74 -15.84 -2.90
N ASN A 175 10.12 -14.74 -3.33
CA ASN A 175 10.16 -14.28 -4.72
C ASN A 175 11.43 -13.50 -5.08
N LEU A 176 11.97 -12.71 -4.14
CA LEU A 176 13.05 -11.75 -4.38
C LEU A 176 14.35 -12.13 -3.67
N GLY A 177 14.32 -13.13 -2.78
CA GLY A 177 15.43 -13.50 -1.92
C GLY A 177 15.54 -12.65 -0.65
N GLN A 178 16.61 -12.91 0.10
CA GLN A 178 16.86 -12.32 1.42
C GLN A 178 17.39 -10.88 1.34
N GLN A 179 16.54 -9.96 0.85
CA GLN A 179 16.85 -8.54 0.83
C GLN A 179 16.87 -7.99 2.26
N LYS A 180 17.86 -7.14 2.56
CA LYS A 180 18.08 -6.58 3.90
C LYS A 180 16.85 -5.87 4.45
N SER A 181 16.17 -5.08 3.62
CA SER A 181 14.94 -4.34 3.95
C SER A 181 13.79 -5.27 4.35
N LEU A 182 13.54 -6.33 3.59
CA LEU A 182 12.47 -7.30 3.83
C LEU A 182 12.71 -8.06 5.13
N LEU A 183 13.96 -8.49 5.38
CA LEU A 183 14.36 -9.12 6.63
C LEU A 183 14.17 -8.20 7.84
N LEU A 184 14.47 -6.90 7.69
CA LEU A 184 14.26 -5.91 8.73
C LEU A 184 12.77 -5.74 9.06
N ILE A 185 11.92 -5.59 8.05
CA ILE A 185 10.47 -5.43 8.25
C ILE A 185 9.89 -6.68 8.92
N LEU A 186 10.27 -7.87 8.47
CA LEU A 186 9.81 -9.13 9.07
C LEU A 186 10.35 -9.30 10.51
N GLY A 187 11.60 -8.93 10.77
CA GLY A 187 12.17 -8.93 12.11
C GLY A 187 11.45 -7.96 13.07
N HIS A 188 11.12 -6.76 12.59
CA HIS A 188 10.31 -5.79 13.34
C HIS A 188 8.92 -6.36 13.65
N TRP A 189 8.28 -7.00 12.67
CA TRP A 189 6.98 -7.63 12.89
C TRP A 189 7.04 -8.72 13.97
N TYR A 190 8.03 -9.62 13.90
CA TYR A 190 8.21 -10.67 14.92
C TYR A 190 8.46 -10.06 16.31
N ARG A 191 9.28 -9.02 16.39
CA ARG A 191 9.54 -8.31 17.64
C ARG A 191 8.25 -7.73 18.23
N ASP A 192 7.49 -7.01 17.41
CA ASP A 192 6.30 -6.29 17.86
C ASP A 192 5.17 -7.26 18.29
N ASN A 193 5.21 -8.49 17.79
CA ASN A 193 4.30 -9.57 18.16
C ASN A 193 4.85 -10.50 19.27
N GLY A 194 6.01 -10.18 19.87
CA GLY A 194 6.58 -10.93 21.00
C GLY A 194 7.35 -12.20 20.63
N TYR A 195 7.55 -12.48 19.35
CA TYR A 195 8.35 -13.59 18.84
C TYR A 195 9.83 -13.21 18.81
N VAL A 196 10.42 -13.11 20.00
CA VAL A 196 11.76 -12.53 20.20
C VAL A 196 12.86 -13.34 19.50
N ASP A 197 12.77 -14.67 19.49
CA ASP A 197 13.79 -15.53 18.90
C ASP A 197 13.80 -15.45 17.37
N GLU A 198 12.62 -15.43 16.77
CA GLU A 198 12.42 -15.23 15.34
C GLU A 198 12.91 -13.84 14.91
N ALA A 199 12.61 -12.80 15.69
CA ALA A 199 13.10 -11.45 15.44
C ALA A 199 14.64 -11.41 15.41
N ILE A 200 15.29 -11.96 16.44
CA ILE A 200 16.75 -12.03 16.52
C ILE A 200 17.32 -12.81 15.33
N SER A 201 16.72 -13.93 14.93
CA SER A 201 17.19 -14.73 13.80
C SER A 201 17.22 -13.93 12.49
N HIS A 202 16.18 -13.14 12.19
CA HIS A 202 16.15 -12.28 11.02
C HIS A 202 17.19 -11.15 11.09
N TYR A 203 17.34 -10.51 12.25
CA TYR A 203 18.36 -9.49 12.46
C TYR A 203 19.79 -10.03 12.35
N GLU A 204 20.05 -11.26 12.78
CA GLU A 204 21.36 -11.90 12.60
C GLU A 204 21.68 -12.14 11.12
N ILE A 205 20.69 -12.45 10.28
CA ILE A 205 20.89 -12.51 8.83
C ILE A 205 21.22 -11.13 8.29
N VAL A 206 20.51 -10.08 8.73
CA VAL A 206 20.82 -8.69 8.36
C VAL A 206 22.27 -8.33 8.71
N LEU A 207 22.76 -8.70 9.89
CA LEU A 207 24.17 -8.44 10.27
C LEU A 207 25.19 -9.27 9.49
N LYS A 208 24.81 -10.45 8.98
CA LYS A 208 25.69 -11.19 8.04
C LYS A 208 25.82 -10.46 6.71
N LEU A 209 24.73 -9.85 6.23
CA LEU A 209 24.71 -9.06 4.99
C LEU A 209 25.34 -7.67 5.15
N ASP A 210 25.18 -7.08 6.33
CA ASP A 210 25.66 -5.75 6.68
C ASP A 210 26.23 -5.73 8.12
N PRO A 211 27.48 -6.18 8.31
CA PRO A 211 28.10 -6.26 9.64
C PRO A 211 28.26 -4.90 10.34
N GLY A 212 28.14 -3.79 9.60
CA GLY A 212 28.27 -2.44 10.12
C GLY A 212 26.96 -1.86 10.67
N ASN A 213 25.84 -2.58 10.58
CA ASN A 213 24.53 -2.07 10.97
C ASN A 213 24.38 -2.00 12.50
N LYS A 214 24.81 -0.88 13.07
CA LYS A 214 24.79 -0.64 14.53
C LYS A 214 23.39 -0.60 15.11
N ASP A 215 22.38 -0.22 14.33
CA ASP A 215 21.01 -0.10 14.83
C ASP A 215 20.40 -1.50 15.04
N VAL A 216 20.63 -2.41 14.09
CA VAL A 216 20.25 -3.81 14.21
C VAL A 216 20.99 -4.50 15.35
N GLN A 217 22.29 -4.23 15.50
CA GLN A 217 23.08 -4.78 16.60
C GLN A 217 22.50 -4.36 17.97
N LYS A 218 22.19 -3.07 18.15
CA LYS A 218 21.56 -2.58 19.38
C LYS A 218 20.22 -3.25 19.65
N GLU A 219 19.43 -3.49 18.60
CA GLU A 219 18.12 -4.13 18.76
C GLU A 219 18.24 -5.59 19.19
N ILE A 220 19.17 -6.35 18.62
CA ILE A 220 19.48 -7.71 19.08
C ILE A 220 19.90 -7.71 20.55
N ASP A 221 20.82 -6.82 20.94
CA ASP A 221 21.35 -6.75 22.30
C ASP A 221 20.23 -6.45 23.31
N ARG A 222 19.35 -5.49 22.97
CA ARG A 222 18.16 -5.14 23.76
C ARG A 222 17.23 -6.35 23.94
N LEU A 223 16.94 -7.07 22.86
CA LEU A 223 16.03 -8.21 22.88
C LEU A 223 16.59 -9.38 23.69
N ARG A 224 17.88 -9.69 23.56
CA ARG A 224 18.56 -10.71 24.37
C ARG A 224 18.54 -10.35 25.85
N GLU A 225 18.76 -9.08 26.18
CA GLU A 225 18.71 -8.62 27.56
C GLU A 225 17.30 -8.74 28.15
N GLN A 226 16.27 -8.36 27.39
CA GLN A 226 14.86 -8.54 27.80
C GLN A 226 14.54 -10.01 28.07
N LYS A 227 14.88 -10.90 27.14
CA LYS A 227 14.67 -12.34 27.28
C LYS A 227 15.36 -12.90 28.53
N ASN A 228 16.61 -12.49 28.78
CA ASN A 228 17.35 -12.91 29.97
C ASN A 228 16.68 -12.43 31.27
N ARG A 229 16.16 -11.20 31.31
CA ARG A 229 15.44 -10.68 32.49
C ARG A 229 14.14 -11.44 32.74
N GLU A 230 13.40 -11.79 31.70
CA GLU A 230 12.16 -12.57 31.81
C GLU A 230 12.43 -13.98 32.33
N LEU A 231 13.45 -14.66 31.81
CA LEU A 231 13.87 -15.98 32.28
C LEU A 231 14.27 -15.95 33.77
N GLN A 232 15.00 -14.92 34.20
CA GLN A 232 15.37 -14.75 35.61
C GLN A 232 14.18 -14.50 36.54
N ARG A 233 13.09 -13.90 36.05
CA ARG A 233 11.86 -13.73 36.82
C ARG A 233 11.14 -15.06 36.98
N GLN A 234 11.01 -15.84 35.90
CA GLN A 234 10.37 -17.16 35.92
C GLN A 234 11.05 -18.17 36.84
N ILE A 235 12.36 -18.03 37.09
CA ILE A 235 13.10 -18.90 38.02
C ILE A 235 12.87 -18.52 39.49
N LYS A 236 12.44 -17.28 39.77
CA LYS A 236 12.26 -16.73 41.11
C LYS A 236 10.83 -16.88 41.66
N ASP A 237 9.85 -17.10 40.79
CA ASP A 237 8.45 -17.36 41.12
C ASP A 237 8.19 -18.88 41.26
#